data_AF-A0A7C5WSY1-F1
#
_entry.id   AF-A0A7C5WSY1-F1
#
_cell.length_a   1.000
_cell.length_b   1.000
_cell.length_c   1.000
_cell.angle_alpha   90.00
_cell.angle_beta   90.00
_cell.angle_gamma   90.00
#
_symmetry.space_group_name_H-M   'P 1'
#
loop_
_entity.id
_entity.type
_entity.pdbx_description
1 polymer ?
#
loop_
_entity_poly.entity_id
_entity_poly.type
_entity_poly.pdbx_seq_one_letter_code
_entity_poly.pdbx_strand_id
1 'polypeptide(L)'
;MGEEVAGRVLLDPTCTTTGALVKTPDAKWRFSLEKLSELISEQRGLVKAAIRLLKPGGYMLYTTCSVLREENEDSVVWFLDEFKNCVELVEIKYPGLSEGLIPGTLRTWPHRHETSGFFYALIHKVKSCRVN
;
A
#
# COMPACT_ATOMS: atom_id res chain seq x y z
N MET A 1 -13.99 14.78 -5.66
CA MET A 1 -13.51 13.81 -6.67
C MET A 1 -14.69 12.91 -7.01
N GLY A 2 -14.99 12.69 -8.30
CA GLY A 2 -16.10 11.82 -8.69
C GLY A 2 -15.88 10.37 -8.27
N GLU A 3 -16.94 9.56 -8.30
CA GLU A 3 -16.86 8.12 -8.06
C GLU A 3 -16.66 7.37 -9.38
N GLU A 4 -15.85 6.32 -9.36
CA GLU A 4 -15.66 5.44 -10.52
C GLU A 4 -15.27 6.21 -11.81
N VAL A 5 -14.33 7.15 -11.68
CA VAL A 5 -13.85 7.98 -12.80
C VAL A 5 -12.47 7.57 -13.31
N ALA A 6 -11.63 6.98 -12.45
CA ALA A 6 -10.24 6.65 -12.76
C ALA A 6 -10.07 5.20 -13.22
N GLY A 7 -9.36 4.97 -14.32
CA GLY A 7 -8.97 3.62 -14.74
C GLY A 7 -7.75 3.07 -14.01
N ARG A 8 -6.90 3.96 -13.50
CA ARG A 8 -5.70 3.62 -12.72
C ARG A 8 -5.49 4.62 -11.59
N VAL A 9 -5.03 4.16 -10.44
CA VAL A 9 -4.62 4.99 -9.31
C VAL A 9 -3.27 4.51 -8.78
N LEU A 10 -2.37 5.45 -8.51
CA LEU A 10 -1.19 5.23 -7.69
C LEU A 10 -1.49 5.81 -6.31
N LEU A 11 -1.46 4.97 -5.28
CA LEU A 11 -1.64 5.37 -3.91
C LEU A 11 -0.31 5.21 -3.17
N ASP A 12 0.36 6.34 -2.94
CA ASP A 12 1.58 6.47 -2.15
C ASP A 12 1.26 7.34 -0.92
N PRO A 13 0.66 6.75 0.15
CA PRO A 13 0.22 7.50 1.30
C PRO A 13 1.41 7.85 2.21
N THR A 14 1.21 8.84 3.07
CA THR A 14 2.17 9.12 4.14
C THR A 14 2.33 7.89 5.04
N CYS A 15 3.58 7.53 5.30
CA CYS A 15 3.96 6.38 6.11
C CYS A 15 5.10 6.75 7.06
N THR A 16 5.58 5.79 7.84
CA THR A 16 6.65 6.02 8.82
C THR A 16 8.02 6.34 8.22
N THR A 17 8.21 6.15 6.91
CA THR A 17 9.50 6.33 6.22
C THR A 17 10.61 5.41 6.75
N THR A 18 10.27 4.34 7.48
CA THR A 18 11.25 3.41 8.09
C THR A 18 12.12 2.68 7.07
N GLY A 19 11.68 2.55 5.81
CA GLY A 19 12.48 2.00 4.72
C GLY A 19 13.47 3.01 4.12
N ALA A 20 13.25 4.31 4.32
CA ALA A 20 14.07 5.37 3.76
C ALA A 20 14.92 6.13 4.81
N LEU A 21 15.21 5.52 5.97
CA LEU A 21 16.02 6.13 7.04
C LEU A 21 17.37 6.67 6.59
N VAL A 22 18.00 6.07 5.57
CA VAL A 22 19.27 6.59 5.00
C VAL A 22 19.09 7.99 4.39
N LYS A 23 17.93 8.26 3.80
CA LYS A 23 17.57 9.56 3.19
C LYS A 23 16.89 10.50 4.19
N THR A 24 16.22 9.95 5.19
CA THR A 24 15.41 10.69 6.19
C THR A 24 15.73 10.19 7.60
N PRO A 25 16.93 10.46 8.13
CA PRO A 25 17.41 9.88 9.39
C PRO A 25 16.62 10.35 10.61
N ASP A 26 15.99 11.53 10.54
CA ASP A 26 15.15 12.09 11.59
C ASP A 26 13.87 11.27 11.83
N ALA A 27 13.40 10.50 10.83
CA ALA A 27 12.23 9.65 10.95
C ALA A 27 12.38 8.61 12.09
N LYS A 28 13.62 8.21 12.41
CA LYS A 28 13.92 7.35 13.57
C LYS A 28 13.42 7.95 14.88
N TRP A 29 13.55 9.26 15.05
CA TRP A 29 13.20 9.97 16.29
C TRP A 29 11.74 10.38 16.36
N ARG A 30 11.07 10.50 15.20
CA ARG A 30 9.65 10.80 15.09
C ARG A 30 8.76 9.56 15.21
N PHE A 31 9.34 8.37 15.19
CA PHE A 31 8.61 7.12 15.27
C PHE A 31 8.08 6.86 16.68
N SER A 32 6.80 6.54 16.79
CA SER A 32 6.15 6.01 17.99
C SER A 32 5.01 5.06 17.58
N LEU A 33 4.61 4.16 18.48
CA LEU A 33 3.48 3.26 18.23
C LEU A 33 2.15 4.02 18.05
N GLU A 34 1.99 5.12 18.80
CA GLU A 34 0.84 6.01 18.65
C GLU A 34 0.81 6.63 17.25
N LYS A 35 1.96 7.17 16.78
CA LYS A 35 2.05 7.75 15.44
C LYS A 35 1.85 6.72 14.33
N LEU A 36 2.37 5.50 14.52
CA LEU A 36 2.14 4.39 13.60
C LEU A 36 0.63 4.09 13.48
N SER A 37 -0.09 4.01 14.60
CA SER A 37 -1.54 3.77 14.59
C SER A 37 -2.31 4.88 13.88
N GLU A 38 -1.94 6.15 14.10
CA GLU A 38 -2.52 7.29 13.38
C GLU A 38 -2.32 7.17 11.86
N LEU A 39 -1.07 6.90 11.43
CA LEU A 39 -0.72 6.76 10.02
C LEU A 39 -1.48 5.60 9.36
N ILE A 40 -1.60 4.46 10.03
CA ILE A 40 -2.40 3.33 9.53
C ILE A 40 -3.86 3.74 9.34
N SER A 41 -4.45 4.48 10.29
CA SER A 41 -5.82 4.98 10.16
C SER A 41 -5.98 5.93 8.97
N GLU A 42 -5.04 6.86 8.78
CA GLU A 42 -5.02 7.77 7.63
C GLU A 42 -4.87 7.01 6.30
N GLN A 43 -3.94 6.05 6.24
CA GLN A 43 -3.71 5.20 5.07
C GLN A 43 -4.99 4.43 4.69
N ARG A 44 -5.70 3.87 5.67
CA ARG A 44 -6.98 3.18 5.43
C ARG A 44 -8.00 4.13 4.81
N GLY A 45 -8.12 5.35 5.33
CA GLY A 45 -8.99 6.38 4.74
C GLY A 45 -8.66 6.68 3.28
N LEU A 46 -7.37 6.79 2.95
CA LEU A 46 -6.90 7.01 1.58
C LEU A 46 -7.16 5.80 0.67
N VAL A 47 -7.00 4.57 1.17
CA VAL A 47 -7.35 3.35 0.43
C VAL A 47 -8.85 3.34 0.10
N LYS A 48 -9.73 3.65 1.07
CA LYS A 48 -11.18 3.75 0.81
C LYS A 48 -11.48 4.77 -0.30
N ALA A 49 -10.85 5.93 -0.25
CA ALA A 49 -11.01 6.97 -1.26
C ALA A 49 -10.51 6.51 -2.65
N ALA A 50 -9.37 5.83 -2.72
CA ALA A 50 -8.80 5.32 -3.96
C ALA A 50 -9.67 4.24 -4.61
N ILE A 51 -10.19 3.29 -3.82
CA ILE A 51 -11.12 2.25 -4.32
C ILE A 51 -12.45 2.84 -4.79
N ARG A 52 -12.95 3.89 -4.14
CA ARG A 52 -14.15 4.63 -4.60
C ARG A 52 -13.90 5.37 -5.92
N LEU A 53 -12.71 5.94 -6.08
CA LEU A 53 -12.31 6.66 -7.30
C LEU A 53 -12.13 5.74 -8.51
N LEU A 54 -11.68 4.50 -8.28
CA LEU A 54 -11.45 3.49 -9.31
C LEU A 54 -12.74 3.07 -10.02
N LYS A 55 -12.69 2.95 -11.35
CA LYS A 55 -13.68 2.24 -12.15
C LYS A 55 -13.64 0.73 -11.89
N PRO A 56 -14.76 0.01 -12.05
CA PRO A 56 -14.74 -1.43 -12.32
C PRO A 56 -13.78 -1.75 -13.48
N GLY A 57 -12.96 -2.78 -13.32
CA GLY A 57 -11.85 -3.12 -14.22
C GLY A 57 -10.59 -2.27 -14.04
N GLY A 58 -10.58 -1.31 -13.10
CA GLY A 58 -9.45 -0.43 -12.84
C GLY A 58 -8.41 -1.04 -11.91
N TYR A 59 -7.22 -0.44 -11.89
CA TYR A 59 -6.09 -0.90 -11.08
C TYR A 59 -5.57 0.17 -10.10
N MET A 60 -5.27 -0.24 -8.88
CA MET A 60 -4.62 0.60 -7.87
C MET A 60 -3.28 -0.02 -7.50
N LEU A 61 -2.18 0.73 -7.64
CA LEU A 61 -0.91 0.35 -7.03
C LEU A 61 -0.79 1.02 -5.66
N TYR A 62 -0.81 0.23 -4.60
CA TYR A 62 -0.49 0.68 -3.24
C TYR A 62 1.01 0.55 -3.02
N THR A 63 1.64 1.62 -2.56
CA THR A 63 3.08 1.66 -2.28
C THR A 63 3.35 2.41 -0.99
N THR A 64 4.38 2.01 -0.25
CA THR A 64 4.90 2.79 0.88
C THR A 64 6.43 2.77 0.86
N CYS A 65 7.07 3.73 1.53
CA CYS A 65 8.50 3.69 1.85
C CYS A 65 8.77 3.21 3.29
N SER A 66 7.90 2.34 3.80
CA SER A 66 8.02 1.70 5.11
C SER A 66 8.44 0.25 4.96
N VAL A 67 9.22 -0.25 5.93
CA VAL A 67 9.52 -1.68 6.05
C VAL A 67 8.60 -2.40 7.03
N LEU A 68 7.77 -1.67 7.77
CA LEU A 68 6.85 -2.23 8.76
C LEU A 68 5.76 -3.05 8.08
N ARG A 69 5.31 -4.11 8.74
CA ARG A 69 4.28 -5.00 8.19
C ARG A 69 2.89 -4.40 8.34
N GLU A 70 2.71 -3.64 9.41
CA GLU A 70 1.48 -2.99 9.83
C GLU A 70 1.00 -1.95 8.80
N GLU A 71 1.94 -1.28 8.14
CA GLU A 71 1.65 -0.34 7.04
C GLU A 71 1.54 -1.06 5.69
N ASN A 72 2.03 -2.29 5.57
CA ASN A 72 2.19 -2.99 4.29
C ASN A 72 1.23 -4.17 4.18
N GLU A 73 1.68 -5.39 4.48
CA GLU A 73 0.87 -6.59 4.29
C GLU A 73 -0.39 -6.59 5.15
N ASP A 74 -0.33 -6.06 6.38
CA ASP A 74 -1.51 -6.01 7.22
C ASP A 74 -2.53 -4.98 6.68
N SER A 75 -2.06 -3.90 6.03
CA SER A 75 -2.92 -3.00 5.25
C SER A 75 -3.58 -3.74 4.07
N VAL A 76 -2.80 -4.53 3.33
CA VAL A 76 -3.32 -5.33 2.20
C VAL A 76 -4.37 -6.32 2.67
N VAL A 77 -4.08 -7.11 3.71
CA VAL A 77 -5.02 -8.05 4.31
C VAL A 77 -6.30 -7.32 4.74
N TRP A 78 -6.17 -6.15 5.38
CA TRP A 78 -7.32 -5.36 5.82
C TRP A 78 -8.20 -4.92 4.65
N PHE A 79 -7.65 -4.29 3.60
CA PHE A 79 -8.51 -3.79 2.52
C PHE A 79 -9.01 -4.91 1.59
N LEU A 80 -8.32 -6.05 1.51
CA LEU A 80 -8.84 -7.24 0.83
C LEU A 80 -10.04 -7.82 1.58
N ASP A 81 -10.08 -7.78 2.91
CA ASP A 81 -11.25 -8.21 3.68
C ASP A 81 -12.39 -7.18 3.61
N GLU A 82 -12.09 -5.90 3.83
CA GLU A 82 -13.06 -4.79 3.76
C GLU A 82 -13.78 -4.75 2.40
N PHE A 83 -13.03 -5.00 1.32
CA PHE A 83 -13.53 -4.94 -0.06
C PHE A 83 -13.58 -6.31 -0.74
N LYS A 84 -13.65 -7.41 0.01
CA LYS A 84 -13.56 -8.80 -0.50
C LYS A 84 -14.47 -9.17 -1.66
N ASN A 85 -15.57 -8.44 -1.82
CA ASN A 85 -16.52 -8.67 -2.88
C ASN A 85 -16.21 -7.90 -4.16
N CYS A 86 -15.28 -6.95 -4.17
CA CYS A 86 -15.10 -6.04 -5.31
C CYS A 86 -13.64 -5.74 -5.67
N VAL A 87 -12.67 -6.19 -4.87
CA VAL A 87 -11.24 -6.09 -5.19
C VAL A 87 -10.55 -7.43 -5.06
N GLU A 88 -9.46 -7.60 -5.81
CA GLU A 88 -8.56 -8.73 -5.72
C GLU A 88 -7.10 -8.27 -5.77
N LEU A 89 -6.21 -9.03 -5.13
CA LEU A 89 -4.77 -8.83 -5.24
C LEU A 89 -4.29 -9.45 -6.55
N VAL A 90 -3.58 -8.66 -7.34
CA VAL A 90 -2.92 -9.12 -8.56
C VAL A 90 -1.49 -9.49 -8.21
N GLU A 91 -1.12 -10.72 -8.50
CA GLU A 91 0.26 -11.18 -8.33
C GLU A 91 1.20 -10.37 -9.23
N ILE A 92 2.11 -9.64 -8.60
CA ILE A 92 3.18 -8.92 -9.28
C ILE A 92 4.52 -9.61 -9.05
N LYS A 93 5.28 -9.80 -10.14
CA LYS A 93 6.65 -10.30 -10.12
C LYS A 93 7.52 -9.35 -10.92
N TYR A 94 8.67 -9.00 -10.38
CA TYR A 94 9.65 -8.18 -11.08
C TYR A 94 11.06 -8.74 -10.85
N PRO A 95 11.82 -9.03 -11.93
CA PRO A 95 13.18 -9.52 -11.80
C PRO A 95 14.04 -8.61 -10.92
N GLY A 96 14.69 -9.21 -9.92
CA GLY A 96 15.56 -8.48 -9.01
C GLY A 96 14.84 -7.78 -7.86
N LEU A 97 13.51 -7.89 -7.70
CA LEU A 97 12.82 -7.50 -6.46
C LEU A 97 12.49 -8.71 -5.60
N SER A 98 12.48 -8.53 -4.28
CA SER A 98 12.08 -9.57 -3.34
C SER A 98 10.55 -9.67 -3.30
N GLU A 99 10.04 -10.88 -3.09
CA GLU A 99 8.65 -11.09 -2.71
C GLU A 99 8.36 -10.41 -1.36
N GLY A 100 7.14 -9.92 -1.20
CA GLY A 100 6.65 -9.42 0.08
C GLY A 100 6.33 -10.56 1.06
N LEU A 101 5.86 -10.21 2.26
CA LEU A 101 5.59 -11.21 3.29
C LEU A 101 4.27 -11.97 3.06
N ILE A 102 3.46 -11.52 2.10
CA ILE A 102 2.32 -12.26 1.57
C ILE A 102 2.50 -12.47 0.05
N PRO A 103 2.07 -13.63 -0.50
CA PRO A 103 2.18 -13.90 -1.93
C PRO A 103 1.53 -12.81 -2.79
N GLY A 104 2.15 -12.49 -3.92
CA GLY A 104 1.65 -11.50 -4.87
C GLY A 104 1.99 -10.04 -4.55
N THR A 105 2.74 -9.78 -3.48
CA THR A 105 3.29 -8.45 -3.16
C THR A 105 4.81 -8.42 -3.38
N LEU A 106 5.38 -7.23 -3.52
CA LEU A 106 6.82 -7.04 -3.67
C LEU A 106 7.39 -6.11 -2.61
N ARG A 107 8.66 -6.32 -2.30
CA ARG A 107 9.46 -5.46 -1.42
C ARG A 107 10.82 -5.17 -2.00
N THR A 108 11.31 -3.96 -1.72
CA THR A 108 12.75 -3.68 -1.72
C THR A 108 13.25 -3.65 -0.28
N TRP A 109 14.49 -4.07 -0.13
CA TRP A 109 15.24 -4.11 1.11
C TRP A 109 16.57 -3.39 0.88
N PRO A 110 16.93 -2.39 1.71
CA PRO A 110 18.15 -1.63 1.49
C PRO A 110 19.42 -2.48 1.41
N HIS A 111 19.51 -3.49 2.27
CA HIS A 111 20.64 -4.41 2.34
C HIS A 111 20.71 -5.43 1.20
N ARG A 112 19.70 -5.52 0.32
CA ARG A 112 19.67 -6.48 -0.81
C ARG A 112 19.62 -5.82 -2.18
N HIS A 113 19.07 -4.61 -2.26
CA HIS A 113 18.72 -3.98 -3.54
C HIS A 113 19.38 -2.62 -3.74
N GLU A 114 20.27 -2.20 -2.82
CA GLU A 114 21.01 -0.94 -2.92
C GLU A 114 20.11 0.30 -3.09
N THR A 115 18.89 0.24 -2.53
CA THR A 115 17.88 1.30 -2.60
C THR A 115 17.19 1.50 -1.23
N SER A 116 16.21 2.39 -1.14
CA SER A 116 15.36 2.47 0.06
C SER A 116 14.41 1.27 0.13
N GLY A 117 13.91 0.98 1.33
CA GLY A 117 12.87 -0.03 1.55
C GLY A 117 11.53 0.50 1.09
N PHE A 118 10.94 -0.20 0.13
CA PHE A 118 9.62 0.07 -0.43
C PHE A 118 8.79 -1.21 -0.43
N PHE A 119 7.48 -1.03 -0.47
CA PHE A 119 6.49 -2.08 -0.60
C PHE A 119 5.57 -1.78 -1.78
N TYR A 120 5.10 -2.84 -2.46
CA TYR A 120 4.20 -2.71 -3.60
C TYR A 120 3.12 -3.80 -3.55
N ALA A 121 1.86 -3.39 -3.72
CA ALA A 121 0.72 -4.28 -3.91
C ALA A 121 -0.19 -3.74 -5.02
N LEU A 122 -0.44 -4.54 -6.06
CA LEU A 122 -1.32 -4.17 -7.16
C LEU A 122 -2.71 -4.75 -6.95
N ILE A 123 -3.71 -3.89 -6.90
CA ILE A 123 -5.10 -4.25 -6.61
C ILE A 123 -5.94 -4.00 -7.86
N HIS A 124 -6.76 -4.98 -8.22
CA HIS A 124 -7.72 -4.88 -9.31
C HIS A 124 -9.13 -4.77 -8.74
N LYS A 125 -9.88 -3.73 -9.15
CA LYS A 125 -11.28 -3.55 -8.77
C LYS A 125 -12.17 -4.30 -9.77
N VAL A 126 -12.55 -5.53 -9.45
CA VAL A 126 -13.30 -6.41 -10.36
C VAL A 126 -14.73 -5.92 -10.64
N LYS A 127 -15.35 -5.19 -9.72
CA LYS A 127 -16.69 -4.59 -9.89
C LYS A 127 -16.89 -3.40 -8.95
N SER A 128 -18.03 -2.70 -9.07
CA SER A 128 -18.34 -1.57 -8.19
C SER A 128 -18.38 -2.00 -6.72
N CYS A 129 -17.76 -1.21 -5.85
CA CYS A 129 -17.72 -1.44 -4.42
C CYS A 129 -18.81 -0.60 -3.74
N ARG A 130 -19.58 -1.18 -2.83
CA ARG A 130 -20.34 -0.38 -1.85
C ARG A 130 -19.37 0.03 -0.76
N VAL A 131 -18.87 1.24 -0.83
CA VAL A 131 -17.99 1.80 0.21
C VAL A 131 -18.90 2.38 1.28
N ASN A 132 -19.05 1.68 2.41
CA ASN A 132 -19.70 2.23 3.60
C ASN A 132 -18.76 3.20 4.33
#